data_AF-W2ELS0-F1
#
_entry.id   AF-W2ELS0-F1
#
_cell.length_a   1.000
_cell.length_b   1.000
_cell.length_c   1.000
_cell.angle_alpha   90.00
_cell.angle_beta   90.00
_cell.angle_gamma   90.00
#
_symmetry.space_group_name_H-M   'P 1'
#
loop_
_entity.id
_entity.type
_entity.pdbx_description
1 polymer ?
#
loop_
_entity_poly.entity_id
_entity_poly.type
_entity_poly.pdbx_seq_one_letter_code
_entity_poly.pdbx_strand_id
1 'polypeptide(L)'
;MTRTSTAAVLLAGVLGALGAPAVPAAPAMADSIGCAADYQITSVWSGWSGARDANALGQVTVRNTGSSPLTGWRVTWRYTDGTTITQVWGAVPLPVVGPVGSAAFGNETYNGNLPIGGSTVFGFAARRPANAVDPRPVTCTPA
;
A
#
# COMPACT_ATOMS: atom_id res chain seq x y z
N MET A 1 -77.92 -29.63 -44.68
CA MET A 1 -77.68 -28.94 -43.40
C MET A 1 -76.40 -28.13 -43.53
N THR A 2 -76.46 -26.81 -43.29
CA THR A 2 -75.36 -25.87 -42.90
C THR A 2 -74.08 -25.83 -43.76
N ARG A 3 -73.89 -24.86 -44.66
CA ARG A 3 -73.51 -23.42 -44.52
C ARG A 3 -71.99 -23.15 -44.40
N THR A 4 -71.51 -22.27 -45.31
CA THR A 4 -70.45 -21.23 -45.15
C THR A 4 -68.98 -21.68 -44.99
N SER A 5 -67.93 -20.95 -45.41
CA SER A 5 -67.69 -19.83 -46.35
C SER A 5 -66.16 -19.62 -46.43
N THR A 6 -65.70 -19.11 -47.57
CA THR A 6 -64.35 -18.61 -47.95
C THR A 6 -63.66 -17.64 -46.98
N ALA A 7 -62.31 -17.60 -46.96
CA ALA A 7 -61.48 -16.38 -47.20
C ALA A 7 -59.95 -16.63 -47.09
N ALA A 8 -59.18 -15.69 -47.62
CA ALA A 8 -57.82 -15.84 -48.15
C ALA A 8 -56.76 -14.96 -47.42
N VAL A 9 -55.47 -15.29 -47.62
CA VAL A 9 -54.26 -14.42 -47.65
C VAL A 9 -53.84 -13.78 -46.29
N LEU A 10 -52.57 -13.88 -45.86
CA LEU A 10 -51.48 -12.92 -46.12
C LEU A 10 -50.11 -13.52 -45.77
N LEU A 11 -49.11 -13.29 -46.63
CA LEU A 11 -47.69 -13.46 -46.34
C LEU A 11 -47.21 -12.36 -45.38
N ALA A 12 -46.51 -12.73 -44.31
CA ALA A 12 -45.73 -11.82 -43.50
C ALA A 12 -44.26 -12.24 -43.52
N GLY A 13 -43.42 -11.42 -44.15
CA GLY A 13 -41.97 -11.56 -44.13
C GLY A 13 -41.40 -11.23 -42.74
N VAL A 14 -40.32 -11.94 -42.37
CA VAL A 14 -39.56 -11.64 -41.16
C VAL A 14 -38.14 -11.25 -41.59
N LEU A 15 -37.80 -9.97 -41.41
CA LEU A 15 -36.43 -9.49 -41.43
C LEU A 15 -35.72 -10.03 -40.17
N GLY A 16 -34.85 -11.01 -40.32
CA GLY A 16 -33.95 -11.46 -39.26
C GLY A 16 -32.79 -10.48 -39.11
N ALA A 17 -32.76 -9.73 -38.01
CA ALA A 17 -31.68 -8.82 -37.66
C ALA A 17 -30.35 -9.58 -37.42
N LEU A 18 -29.25 -9.07 -37.98
CA LEU A 18 -27.90 -9.53 -37.70
C LEU A 18 -27.54 -9.17 -36.24
N GLY A 19 -27.56 -10.15 -35.35
CA GLY A 19 -27.04 -10.00 -33.98
C GLY A 19 -25.53 -9.81 -34.01
N ALA A 20 -25.04 -8.64 -33.60
CA ALA A 20 -23.61 -8.43 -33.37
C ALA A 20 -23.15 -9.29 -32.18
N PRO A 21 -21.96 -9.92 -32.23
CA PRO A 21 -21.43 -10.65 -31.09
C PRO A 21 -21.10 -9.64 -29.97
N ALA A 22 -21.71 -9.84 -28.81
CA ALA A 22 -21.33 -9.11 -27.61
C ALA A 22 -19.91 -9.51 -27.23
N VAL A 23 -18.95 -8.58 -27.35
CA VAL A 23 -17.59 -8.77 -26.85
C VAL A 23 -17.68 -8.84 -25.32
N PRO A 24 -17.17 -9.90 -24.66
CA PRO A 24 -17.13 -9.93 -23.21
C PRO A 24 -16.26 -8.76 -22.73
N ALA A 25 -16.83 -7.89 -21.89
CA ALA A 25 -16.07 -6.84 -21.23
C ALA A 25 -14.97 -7.51 -20.40
N ALA A 26 -13.71 -7.15 -20.66
CA ALA A 26 -12.60 -7.59 -19.82
C ALA A 26 -12.88 -7.19 -18.36
N PRO A 27 -12.54 -8.04 -17.37
CA PRO A 27 -12.68 -7.65 -15.98
C PRO A 27 -11.86 -6.36 -15.75
N ALA A 28 -12.51 -5.30 -15.28
CA ALA A 28 -11.81 -4.12 -14.80
C ALA A 28 -10.86 -4.59 -13.70
N MET A 29 -9.55 -4.47 -13.92
CA MET A 29 -8.59 -4.70 -12.85
C MET A 29 -8.88 -3.63 -11.80
N ALA A 30 -9.47 -4.04 -10.68
CA ALA A 30 -9.63 -3.13 -9.55
C ALA A 30 -8.25 -2.59 -9.19
N ASP A 31 -8.09 -1.27 -9.19
CA ASP A 31 -6.82 -0.65 -8.83
C ASP A 31 -6.48 -1.03 -7.38
N SER A 32 -5.54 -1.95 -7.20
CA SER A 32 -4.99 -2.22 -5.88
C SER A 32 -4.05 -1.07 -5.54
N ILE A 33 -4.45 -0.17 -4.65
CA ILE A 33 -3.53 0.84 -4.13
C ILE A 33 -2.62 0.15 -3.10
N GLY A 34 -1.44 -0.26 -3.53
CA GLY A 34 -0.49 -1.03 -2.74
C GLY A 34 0.69 -0.17 -2.27
N CYS A 35 1.05 -0.30 -1.00
CA CYS A 35 2.31 0.21 -0.48
C CYS A 35 3.01 -0.85 0.36
N ALA A 36 4.33 -0.96 0.21
CA ALA A 36 5.19 -1.79 1.04
C ALA A 36 6.29 -0.95 1.68
N ALA A 37 6.70 -1.32 2.89
CA ALA A 37 7.84 -0.73 3.58
C ALA A 37 8.81 -1.82 4.04
N ASP A 38 10.08 -1.69 3.67
CA ASP A 38 11.17 -2.57 4.10
C ASP A 38 12.05 -1.82 5.11
N TYR A 39 12.15 -2.35 6.32
CA TYR A 39 12.91 -1.75 7.43
C TYR A 39 14.23 -2.47 7.59
N GLN A 40 15.32 -1.71 7.67
CA GLN A 40 16.65 -2.26 7.92
C GLN A 40 17.47 -1.38 8.87
N ILE A 41 18.27 -2.05 9.71
CA ILE A 41 19.28 -1.40 10.54
C ILE A 41 20.59 -1.44 9.79
N THR A 42 21.16 -0.26 9.52
CA THR A 42 22.35 -0.10 8.69
C THR A 42 23.63 -0.06 9.51
N SER A 43 23.54 0.36 10.77
CA SER A 43 24.69 0.46 11.67
C SER A 43 24.24 0.34 13.10
N VAL A 44 25.04 -0.33 13.91
CA VAL A 44 24.85 -0.40 15.37
C VAL A 44 26.20 -0.14 16.01
N TRP A 45 26.22 0.69 17.04
CA TRP A 45 27.39 0.88 17.87
C TRP A 45 26.99 0.93 19.34
N SER A 46 27.75 0.24 20.17
CA SER A 46 27.61 0.34 21.61
C SER A 46 27.88 1.78 22.05
N GLY A 47 27.24 2.19 23.15
CA GLY A 47 27.72 3.34 23.91
C GLY A 47 29.08 3.06 24.56
N TRP A 48 29.33 3.69 25.72
CA TRP A 48 30.53 3.41 26.51
C TRP A 48 30.59 1.94 27.01
N SER A 49 31.78 1.47 27.41
CA SER A 49 32.01 0.11 27.89
C SER A 49 31.09 -0.25 29.06
N GLY A 50 30.26 -1.30 28.89
CA GLY A 50 29.29 -1.75 29.90
C GLY A 50 27.85 -1.26 29.68
N ALA A 51 27.59 -0.45 28.65
CA ALA A 51 26.23 -0.05 28.29
C ALA A 51 25.36 -1.27 27.92
N ARG A 52 24.15 -1.32 28.49
CA ARG A 52 23.09 -2.29 28.10
C ARG A 52 22.39 -1.89 26.80
N ASP A 53 22.57 -0.64 26.39
CA ASP A 53 21.93 -0.02 25.24
C ASP A 53 22.96 0.32 24.16
N ALA A 54 22.54 0.22 22.91
CA ALA A 54 23.28 0.60 21.73
C ALA A 54 22.55 1.72 20.98
N ASN A 55 23.30 2.51 20.25
CA ASN A 55 22.74 3.41 19.26
C ASN A 55 22.73 2.70 17.90
N ALA A 56 21.77 3.06 17.06
CA ALA A 56 21.63 2.51 15.73
C ALA A 56 21.23 3.57 14.71
N LEU A 57 21.68 3.38 13.47
CA LEU A 57 21.09 4.00 12.28
C LEU A 57 20.27 2.93 11.57
N GLY A 58 19.13 3.34 11.04
CA GLY A 58 18.33 2.51 10.17
C GLY A 58 17.70 3.30 9.04
N GLN A 59 17.19 2.56 8.07
CA GLN A 59 16.53 3.07 6.90
C GLN A 59 15.26 2.27 6.64
N VAL A 60 14.29 2.93 6.02
CA VAL A 60 13.06 2.31 5.55
C VAL A 60 12.87 2.65 4.09
N THR A 61 12.78 1.63 3.24
CA THR A 61 12.45 1.77 1.83
C THR A 61 10.94 1.65 1.66
N VAL A 62 10.31 2.71 1.18
CA VAL A 62 8.88 2.76 0.88
C VAL A 62 8.69 2.56 -0.62
N ARG A 63 7.83 1.62 -1.01
CA ARG A 63 7.60 1.27 -2.42
C ARG A 63 6.12 1.28 -2.76
N ASN A 64 5.79 1.87 -3.90
CA ASN A 64 4.48 1.71 -4.52
C ASN A 64 4.40 0.33 -5.19
N THR A 65 3.58 -0.55 -4.63
CA THR A 65 3.33 -1.89 -5.17
C THR A 65 1.95 -2.01 -5.81
N GLY A 66 1.23 -0.89 -5.92
CA GLY A 66 -0.08 -0.82 -6.54
C GLY A 66 -0.05 -0.61 -8.05
N SER A 67 -1.24 -0.43 -8.62
CA SER A 67 -1.47 -0.14 -10.04
C SER A 67 -1.72 1.33 -10.34
N SER A 68 -1.67 2.20 -9.32
CA SER A 68 -1.81 3.66 -9.46
C SER A 68 -0.66 4.38 -8.75
N PRO A 69 -0.25 5.60 -9.19
CA PRO A 69 0.72 6.41 -8.47
C PRO A 69 0.25 6.74 -7.04
N LEU A 70 1.18 6.75 -6.09
CA LEU A 70 0.91 7.27 -4.73
C LEU A 70 1.19 8.77 -4.72
N THR A 71 0.32 9.55 -4.06
CA THR A 71 0.53 10.97 -3.78
C THR A 71 1.16 11.21 -2.40
N GLY A 72 1.06 10.21 -1.53
CA GLY A 72 1.62 10.20 -0.19
C GLY A 72 1.71 8.78 0.33
N TRP A 73 2.48 8.62 1.40
CA TRP A 73 2.65 7.34 2.08
C TRP A 73 2.69 7.54 3.59
N ARG A 74 2.22 6.51 4.30
CA ARG A 74 2.29 6.42 5.75
C ARG A 74 2.89 5.08 6.13
N VAL A 75 3.96 5.10 6.91
CA VAL A 75 4.58 3.91 7.47
C VAL A 75 4.34 3.84 8.97
N THR A 76 3.98 2.66 9.46
CA THR A 76 3.77 2.42 10.89
C THR A 76 4.39 1.10 11.34
N TRP A 77 4.83 1.07 12.59
CA TRP A 77 5.24 -0.16 13.28
C TRP A 77 5.20 0.03 14.79
N ARG A 78 5.57 -1.01 15.53
CA ARG A 78 5.68 -0.97 16.98
C ARG A 78 6.94 -1.69 17.45
N TYR A 79 7.71 -1.05 18.33
CA TYR A 79 8.75 -1.71 19.11
C TYR A 79 8.15 -2.33 20.38
N THR A 80 8.57 -3.55 20.69
CA THR A 80 8.14 -4.29 21.89
C THR A 80 9.27 -4.52 22.90
N ASP A 81 10.48 -4.09 22.56
CA ASP A 81 11.71 -4.33 23.31
C ASP A 81 12.24 -3.07 24.03
N GLY A 82 11.57 -1.92 23.89
CA GLY A 82 12.03 -0.65 24.46
C GLY A 82 12.90 0.19 23.52
N THR A 83 13.11 -0.25 22.27
CA THR A 83 13.73 0.56 21.23
C THR A 83 12.96 1.86 21.03
N THR A 84 13.68 2.98 20.96
CA THR A 84 13.12 4.32 20.81
C THR A 84 13.85 5.06 19.70
N ILE A 85 13.10 5.66 18.77
CA ILE A 85 13.66 6.52 17.72
C ILE A 85 13.99 7.89 18.32
N THR A 86 15.19 8.38 18.04
CA THR A 86 15.70 9.65 18.57
C THR A 86 15.78 10.75 17.52
N GLN A 87 15.88 10.39 16.24
CA GLN A 87 15.90 11.34 15.12
C GLN A 87 15.37 10.66 13.87
N VAL A 88 14.77 11.44 12.97
CA VAL A 88 14.27 11.00 11.66
C VAL A 88 14.66 12.03 10.61
N TRP A 89 14.92 11.56 9.39
CA TRP A 89 15.14 12.40 8.22
C TRP A 89 14.52 11.75 6.99
N GLY A 90 14.05 12.58 6.05
CA GLY A 90 13.34 12.09 4.86
C GLY A 90 11.91 11.62 5.14
N ALA A 91 11.39 11.86 6.34
CA ALA A 91 10.01 11.56 6.72
C ALA A 91 9.57 12.50 7.85
N VAL A 92 8.27 12.74 7.94
CA VAL A 92 7.65 13.54 9.00
C VAL A 92 7.07 12.61 10.06
N PRO A 93 7.45 12.72 11.35
CA PRO A 93 6.78 12.00 12.43
C PRO A 93 5.30 12.39 12.53
N LEU A 94 4.42 11.39 12.58
CA LEU A 94 2.99 11.60 12.70
C LEU A 94 2.51 11.38 14.14
N PRO A 95 1.42 12.03 14.57
CA PRO A 95 0.76 11.69 15.82
C PRO A 95 0.40 10.20 15.89
N VAL A 96 0.72 9.57 17.02
CA VAL A 96 0.47 8.15 17.25
C VAL A 96 -0.60 7.98 18.31
N VAL A 97 -1.67 7.27 17.95
CA VAL A 97 -2.68 6.77 18.89
C VAL A 97 -2.55 5.25 18.86
N GLY A 98 -2.11 4.66 19.96
CA GLY A 98 -1.87 3.22 20.02
C GLY A 98 -1.06 2.77 21.24
N PRO A 99 -0.70 1.49 21.30
CA PRO A 99 0.11 0.95 22.38
C PRO A 99 1.48 1.61 22.49
N VAL A 100 2.09 1.53 23.68
CA VAL A 100 3.47 1.99 23.91
C VAL A 100 4.43 1.36 22.90
N GLY A 101 5.35 2.18 22.38
CA GLY A 101 6.35 1.80 21.37
C GLY A 101 5.88 1.92 19.93
N SER A 102 4.65 2.40 19.69
CA SER A 102 4.13 2.64 18.35
C SER A 102 4.81 3.85 17.70
N ALA A 103 5.13 3.74 16.41
CA ALA A 103 5.73 4.79 15.61
C ALA A 103 4.98 4.96 14.28
N ALA A 104 4.83 6.20 13.82
CA ALA A 104 4.18 6.51 12.56
C ALA A 104 4.91 7.64 11.83
N PHE A 105 5.09 7.48 10.53
CA PHE A 105 5.82 8.42 9.66
C PHE A 105 5.05 8.65 8.38
N GLY A 106 5.08 9.89 7.90
CA GLY A 106 4.56 10.30 6.60
C GLY A 106 5.66 10.84 5.70
N ASN A 107 5.33 11.04 4.43
CA ASN A 107 6.24 11.63 3.47
C ASN A 107 6.56 13.11 3.78
N GLU A 108 7.74 13.53 3.35
CA GLU A 108 8.08 14.93 3.17
C GLU A 108 7.42 15.49 1.90
N THR A 109 7.45 16.81 1.73
CA THR A 109 6.87 17.49 0.56
C THR A 109 7.47 17.06 -0.78
N TYR A 110 8.70 16.54 -0.78
CA TYR A 110 9.43 16.20 -1.99
C TYR A 110 9.45 14.70 -2.33
N ASN A 111 8.96 13.83 -1.44
CA ASN A 111 9.10 12.38 -1.62
C ASN A 111 7.79 11.58 -1.42
N GLY A 112 6.64 12.26 -1.44
CA GLY A 112 5.32 11.61 -1.39
C GLY A 112 4.87 10.99 -2.71
N ASN A 113 5.22 11.64 -3.83
CA ASN A 113 4.76 11.20 -5.15
C ASN A 113 5.61 10.02 -5.66
N LEU A 114 5.05 8.81 -5.63
CA LEU A 114 5.72 7.59 -6.08
C LEU A 114 4.99 7.01 -7.30
N PRO A 115 5.63 6.97 -8.49
CA PRO A 115 5.05 6.29 -9.65
C PRO A 115 4.90 4.78 -9.36
N ILE A 116 4.16 4.08 -10.21
CA ILE A 116 3.98 2.62 -10.11
C ILE A 116 5.35 1.93 -10.07
N GLY A 117 5.58 1.09 -9.07
CA GLY A 117 6.85 0.41 -8.85
C GLY A 117 7.98 1.29 -8.29
N GLY A 118 7.78 2.60 -8.21
CA GLY A 118 8.72 3.58 -7.67
C GLY A 118 8.87 3.49 -6.16
N SER A 119 9.94 4.08 -5.64
CA SER A 119 10.31 4.01 -4.23
C SER A 119 11.00 5.27 -3.73
N THR A 120 10.92 5.48 -2.42
CA THR A 120 11.73 6.45 -1.67
C THR A 120 12.32 5.78 -0.44
N VAL A 121 13.30 6.43 0.19
CA VAL A 121 13.92 5.98 1.43
C VAL A 121 13.88 7.12 2.44
N PHE A 122 13.56 6.77 3.68
CA PHE A 122 13.80 7.65 4.83
C PHE A 122 14.69 6.93 5.84
N GLY A 123 15.34 7.70 6.71
CA GLY A 123 16.22 7.16 7.73
C GLY A 123 15.87 7.63 9.13
N PHE A 124 16.43 6.92 10.10
CA PHE A 124 16.25 7.24 11.51
C PHE A 124 17.48 6.84 12.32
N ALA A 125 17.65 7.53 13.46
CA ALA A 125 18.53 7.10 14.53
C ALA A 125 17.67 6.55 15.67
N ALA A 126 18.15 5.51 16.35
CA ALA A 126 17.45 4.91 17.48
C ALA A 126 18.40 4.53 18.61
N ARG A 127 17.86 4.48 19.82
CA ARG A 127 18.44 3.77 20.97
C ARG A 127 17.71 2.45 21.14
N ARG A 128 18.47 1.37 21.28
CA ARG A 128 17.94 0.01 21.35
C ARG A 128 18.67 -0.80 22.41
N PRO A 129 18.02 -1.73 23.14
CA PRO A 129 18.73 -2.65 24.01
C PRO A 129 19.65 -3.59 23.20
N ALA A 130 20.64 -4.19 23.86
CA ALA A 130 21.61 -5.08 23.21
C ALA A 130 20.96 -6.29 22.50
N ASN A 131 19.85 -6.81 23.02
CA ASN A 131 19.08 -7.93 22.44
C ASN A 131 17.86 -7.47 21.64
N ALA A 132 17.83 -6.22 21.20
CA ALA A 132 16.72 -5.65 20.47
C ALA A 132 16.40 -6.44 19.20
N VAL A 133 15.12 -6.49 18.87
CA VAL A 133 14.58 -7.17 17.68
C VAL A 133 13.94 -6.14 16.77
N ASP A 134 14.13 -6.32 15.45
CA ASP A 134 13.52 -5.42 14.48
C ASP A 134 11.99 -5.53 14.52
N PRO A 135 11.27 -4.41 14.34
CA PRO A 135 9.84 -4.37 14.53
C PRO A 135 9.13 -5.16 13.44
N ARG A 136 8.12 -5.94 13.82
CA ARG A 136 7.27 -6.68 12.88
C ARG A 136 5.81 -6.69 13.37
N PRO A 137 4.81 -6.45 12.49
CA PRO A 137 4.98 -6.03 11.09
C PRO A 137 5.41 -4.56 10.97
N VAL A 138 6.00 -4.22 9.80
CA VAL A 138 6.15 -2.84 9.33
C VAL A 138 5.11 -2.66 8.23
N THR A 139 4.18 -1.74 8.45
CA THR A 139 3.03 -1.52 7.57
C THR A 139 3.24 -0.25 6.77
N CYS A 140 2.92 -0.27 5.48
CA CYS A 140 2.75 0.94 4.69
C CYS A 140 1.34 1.05 4.15
N THR A 141 0.78 2.26 4.17
CA THR A 141 -0.48 2.59 3.51
C THR A 141 -0.30 3.81 2.62
N PRO A 142 -1.05 3.91 1.50
CA PRO A 142 -1.28 5.16 0.80
C PRO A 142 -1.80 6.25 1.75
N ALA A 143 -1.45 7.52 1.50
CA ALA A 143 -1.89 8.68 2.28
C ALA A 143 -2.33 9.84 1.39
#